data_AF-A0A6B3GC65-F1
#
_entry.id   AF-A0A6B3GC65-F1
#
_cell.length_a   1.000
_cell.length_b   1.000
_cell.length_c   1.000
_cell.angle_alpha   90.00
_cell.angle_beta   90.00
_cell.angle_gamma   90.00
#
_symmetry.space_group_name_H-M   'P 1'
#
loop_
_entity.id
_entity.type
_entity.pdbx_description
1 polymer ?
#
loop_
_entity_poly.entity_id
_entity_poly.type
_entity_poly.pdbx_seq_one_letter_code
_entity_poly.pdbx_strand_id
1 'polypeptide(L)'
;MHIDIAGLPADRVVFATSPLAELGLALHALSEPGHHPGLHGWATATAAALEPDLADRMLEAEFLWRNTFSDVFMPFAGVRGGDGQTGSGLAEDLDLLDKLDDERFVGAALEFTCASHYGAGSPSPLDDPAMRERALDLAAARGPQQMDFTRRLLADPGSVRGWIRRLFEDCDQAFFADTWRRVSVQMASDARHKTELLRRKGLADAVGAVSPAVTLDRTGTR
;
A
#
# COMPACT_ATOMS: atom_id res chain seq x y z
N MET A 1 -12.54 6.95 -11.87
CA MET A 1 -11.25 6.32 -12.26
C MET A 1 -11.60 5.11 -13.11
N HIS A 2 -10.96 4.95 -14.26
CA HIS A 2 -11.15 3.82 -15.16
C HIS A 2 -9.80 3.17 -15.37
N ILE A 3 -9.74 1.84 -15.34
CA ILE A 3 -8.53 1.06 -15.61
C ILE A 3 -8.78 0.33 -16.92
N ASP A 4 -8.04 0.71 -17.95
CA ASP A 4 -8.08 -0.02 -19.22
C ASP A 4 -7.28 -1.31 -19.10
N ILE A 5 -7.96 -2.44 -19.25
CA ILE A 5 -7.39 -3.79 -19.25
C ILE A 5 -7.51 -4.44 -20.62
N ALA A 6 -7.80 -3.68 -21.68
CA ALA A 6 -7.84 -4.19 -23.04
C ALA A 6 -6.50 -4.85 -23.41
N GLY A 7 -6.58 -6.08 -23.93
CA GLY A 7 -5.40 -6.86 -24.27
C GLY A 7 -4.68 -7.52 -23.09
N LEU A 8 -5.15 -7.35 -21.83
CA LEU A 8 -4.61 -8.08 -20.69
C LEU A 8 -4.97 -9.57 -20.79
N PRO A 9 -3.96 -10.47 -20.79
CA PRO A 9 -4.23 -11.91 -20.78
C PRO A 9 -4.99 -12.32 -19.51
N ALA A 10 -5.95 -13.24 -19.64
CA ALA A 10 -6.81 -13.64 -18.52
C ALA A 10 -6.03 -14.29 -17.34
N ASP A 11 -4.91 -14.95 -17.64
CA ASP A 11 -3.99 -15.55 -16.67
C ASP A 11 -3.14 -14.51 -15.91
N ARG A 12 -3.18 -13.23 -16.32
CA ARG A 12 -2.58 -12.10 -15.60
C ARG A 12 -3.55 -11.44 -14.62
N VAL A 13 -4.81 -11.86 -14.58
CA VAL A 13 -5.76 -11.46 -13.53
C VAL A 13 -5.73 -12.50 -12.42
N VAL A 14 -5.26 -12.09 -11.24
CA VAL A 14 -5.09 -12.98 -10.09
C VAL A 14 -5.80 -12.44 -8.86
N PHE A 15 -6.21 -13.34 -7.98
CA PHE A 15 -6.66 -13.02 -6.62
C PHE A 15 -5.65 -13.60 -5.64
N ALA A 16 -4.94 -12.72 -4.94
CA ALA A 16 -3.89 -13.07 -4.00
C ALA A 16 -4.07 -12.30 -2.69
N THR A 17 -3.40 -12.80 -1.65
CA THR A 17 -3.30 -12.12 -0.36
C THR A 17 -1.96 -11.38 -0.28
N SER A 18 -1.94 -10.18 0.30
CA SER A 18 -0.71 -9.47 0.65
C SER A 18 -0.73 -9.13 2.14
N PRO A 19 0.11 -9.77 2.97
CA PRO A 19 0.30 -9.38 4.36
C PRO A 19 0.68 -7.90 4.51
N LEU A 20 1.52 -7.36 3.62
CA LEU A 20 1.91 -5.96 3.71
C LEU A 20 0.74 -5.00 3.40
N ALA A 21 -0.10 -5.32 2.40
CA ALA A 21 -1.32 -4.56 2.16
C ALA A 21 -2.29 -4.63 3.37
N GLU A 22 -2.45 -5.81 3.96
CA GLU A 22 -3.29 -5.98 5.15
C GLU A 22 -2.72 -5.23 6.37
N LEU A 23 -1.39 -5.18 6.53
CA LEU A 23 -0.74 -4.36 7.55
C LEU A 23 -1.07 -2.88 7.36
N GLY A 24 -1.03 -2.37 6.12
CA GLY A 24 -1.47 -1.01 5.82
C GLY A 24 -2.92 -0.74 6.25
N LEU A 25 -3.83 -1.70 6.02
CA LEU A 25 -5.24 -1.57 6.43
C LEU A 25 -5.40 -1.61 7.95
N ALA A 26 -4.62 -2.45 8.63
CA ALA A 26 -4.59 -2.50 10.08
C ALA A 26 -4.07 -1.18 10.68
N LEU A 27 -2.98 -0.62 10.12
CA LEU A 27 -2.44 0.68 10.52
C LEU A 27 -3.47 1.80 10.30
N HIS A 28 -4.18 1.81 9.15
CA HIS A 28 -5.27 2.73 8.89
C HIS A 28 -6.39 2.62 9.94
N ALA A 29 -6.83 1.39 10.26
CA ALA A 29 -7.87 1.17 11.27
C ALA A 29 -7.43 1.60 12.69
N LEU A 30 -6.14 1.51 13.01
CA LEU A 30 -5.58 2.03 14.27
C LEU A 30 -5.56 3.56 14.32
N SER A 31 -5.21 4.22 13.21
CA SER A 31 -5.19 5.68 13.11
C SER A 31 -6.59 6.30 13.04
N GLU A 32 -7.59 5.58 12.49
CA GLU A 32 -8.95 6.08 12.25
C GLU A 32 -10.03 5.12 12.80
N PRO A 33 -10.04 4.80 14.11
CA PRO A 33 -10.96 3.81 14.68
C PRO A 33 -12.44 4.23 14.56
N GLY A 34 -12.73 5.51 14.39
CA GLY A 34 -14.08 6.03 14.15
C GLY A 34 -14.68 5.60 12.80
N HIS A 35 -13.85 5.29 11.80
CA HIS A 35 -14.30 4.75 10.51
C HIS A 35 -14.55 3.23 10.56
N HIS A 36 -14.06 2.55 11.59
CA HIS A 36 -14.08 1.10 11.71
C HIS A 36 -14.74 0.65 13.02
N PRO A 37 -16.05 0.89 13.23
CA PRO A 37 -16.72 0.59 14.50
C PRO A 37 -16.64 -0.89 14.89
N GLY A 38 -16.60 -1.80 13.91
CA GLY A 38 -16.41 -3.24 14.15
C GLY A 38 -15.02 -3.63 14.65
N LEU A 39 -14.02 -2.75 14.48
CA LEU A 39 -12.64 -2.95 14.93
C LEU A 39 -12.29 -2.10 16.15
N HIS A 40 -13.21 -1.31 16.69
CA HIS A 40 -12.93 -0.35 17.77
C HIS A 40 -12.29 -1.00 19.01
N GLY A 41 -12.79 -2.18 19.41
CA GLY A 41 -12.25 -2.92 20.55
C GLY A 41 -10.82 -3.43 20.28
N TRP A 42 -10.54 -3.91 19.07
CA TRP A 42 -9.20 -4.29 18.65
C TRP A 42 -8.27 -3.07 18.64
N ALA A 43 -8.68 -1.97 17.99
CA ALA A 43 -7.86 -0.77 17.89
C ALA A 43 -7.50 -0.18 19.26
N THR A 44 -8.47 -0.16 20.19
CA THR A 44 -8.24 0.33 21.56
C THR A 44 -7.27 -0.57 22.32
N ALA A 45 -7.45 -1.90 22.24
CA ALA A 45 -6.58 -2.85 22.93
C ALA A 45 -5.15 -2.82 22.37
N THR A 46 -5.01 -2.76 21.05
CA THR A 46 -3.71 -2.66 20.37
C THR A 46 -3.01 -1.35 20.72
N ALA A 47 -3.68 -0.20 20.60
CA ALA A 47 -3.09 1.10 20.92
C ALA A 47 -2.62 1.20 22.38
N ALA A 48 -3.39 0.62 23.32
CA ALA A 48 -3.02 0.60 24.74
C ALA A 48 -1.82 -0.30 25.06
N ALA A 49 -1.47 -1.24 24.17
CA ALA A 49 -0.37 -2.17 24.34
C ALA A 49 0.90 -1.79 23.56
N LEU A 50 0.85 -0.72 22.76
CA LEU A 50 2.01 -0.26 21.99
C LEU A 50 3.08 0.34 22.90
N GLU A 51 4.33 -0.04 22.66
CA GLU A 51 5.47 0.64 23.26
C GLU A 51 5.54 2.09 22.77
N PRO A 52 5.84 3.07 23.65
CA PRO A 52 5.83 4.49 23.27
C PRO A 52 6.71 4.82 22.07
N ASP A 53 7.91 4.23 21.97
CA ASP A 53 8.82 4.45 20.84
C ASP A 53 8.20 4.01 19.50
N LEU A 54 7.52 2.86 19.47
CA LEU A 54 6.86 2.39 18.27
C LEU A 54 5.66 3.27 17.92
N ALA A 55 4.89 3.71 18.92
CA ALA A 55 3.78 4.63 18.71
C ALA A 55 4.25 5.97 18.11
N ASP A 56 5.36 6.53 18.59
CA ASP A 56 5.94 7.77 18.06
C ASP A 56 6.39 7.61 16.59
N ARG A 57 7.05 6.49 16.26
CA ARG A 57 7.46 6.19 14.88
C ARG A 57 6.28 5.92 13.94
N MET A 58 5.21 5.29 14.45
CA MET A 58 3.97 5.14 13.70
C MET A 58 3.33 6.50 13.41
N LEU A 59 3.27 7.40 14.41
CA LEU A 59 2.80 8.77 14.21
C LEU A 59 3.67 9.51 13.19
N GLU A 60 5.00 9.30 13.20
CA GLU A 60 5.94 9.90 12.24
C GLU A 60 5.60 9.57 10.77
N ALA A 61 5.03 8.40 10.50
CA ALA A 61 4.69 7.95 9.15
C ALA A 61 3.18 7.86 8.88
N GLU A 62 2.31 8.30 9.79
CA GLU A 62 0.87 8.02 9.71
C GLU A 62 0.22 8.49 8.40
N PHE A 63 0.76 9.55 7.79
CA PHE A 63 0.26 10.09 6.54
C PHE A 63 0.33 9.10 5.37
N LEU A 64 1.15 8.04 5.47
CA LEU A 64 1.25 6.99 4.46
C LEU A 64 0.06 6.03 4.43
N TRP A 65 -0.74 5.94 5.51
CA TRP A 65 -1.91 5.05 5.60
C TRP A 65 -3.19 5.72 6.12
N ARG A 66 -3.08 6.89 6.77
CA ARG A 66 -4.22 7.56 7.40
C ARG A 66 -5.15 8.20 6.37
N ASN A 67 -4.60 9.06 5.51
CA ASN A 67 -5.36 9.86 4.53
C ASN A 67 -5.21 9.36 3.09
N THR A 68 -4.09 8.70 2.82
CA THR A 68 -3.79 8.01 1.57
C THR A 68 -3.40 6.59 1.92
N PHE A 69 -3.66 5.65 1.01
CA PHE A 69 -3.15 4.30 1.13
C PHE A 69 -1.98 4.16 0.17
N SER A 70 -0.77 4.43 0.67
CA SER A 70 0.45 4.52 -0.15
C SER A 70 0.79 3.20 -0.83
N ASP A 71 1.27 3.23 -2.08
CA ASP A 71 1.74 2.06 -2.83
C ASP A 71 2.98 1.40 -2.20
N VAL A 72 3.58 1.99 -1.16
CA VAL A 72 4.61 1.29 -0.34
C VAL A 72 4.07 0.01 0.28
N PHE A 73 2.75 -0.10 0.43
CA PHE A 73 2.07 -1.31 0.90
C PHE A 73 1.80 -2.33 -0.22
N MET A 74 2.05 -1.98 -1.48
CA MET A 74 1.82 -2.82 -2.67
C MET A 74 3.05 -2.89 -3.59
N PRO A 75 4.26 -3.19 -3.06
CA PRO A 75 5.50 -3.11 -3.83
C PRO A 75 5.54 -4.10 -5.01
N PHE A 76 4.77 -5.20 -4.95
CA PHE A 76 4.63 -6.16 -6.05
C PHE A 76 4.20 -5.52 -7.38
N ALA A 77 3.45 -4.42 -7.35
CA ALA A 77 3.02 -3.69 -8.54
C ALA A 77 4.17 -2.84 -9.15
N GLY A 78 5.19 -2.54 -8.36
CA GLY A 78 6.28 -1.62 -8.69
C GLY A 78 7.63 -2.28 -8.99
N VAL A 79 7.80 -3.60 -8.92
CA VAL A 79 9.11 -4.22 -9.23
C VAL A 79 9.34 -4.29 -10.75
N ARG A 80 10.44 -3.70 -11.26
CA ARG A 80 10.78 -3.76 -12.70
C ARG A 80 11.14 -5.19 -13.09
N GLY A 81 10.48 -5.72 -14.12
CA GLY A 81 10.64 -7.12 -14.55
C GLY A 81 10.07 -8.15 -13.56
N GLY A 82 9.34 -7.71 -12.53
CA GLY A 82 8.63 -8.59 -11.62
C GLY A 82 7.43 -9.27 -12.31
N ASP A 83 6.98 -10.37 -11.72
CA ASP A 83 5.79 -11.10 -12.18
C ASP A 83 4.47 -10.47 -11.70
N GLY A 84 4.54 -9.49 -10.80
CA GLY A 84 3.41 -8.80 -10.17
C GLY A 84 2.78 -9.59 -9.02
N GLN A 85 3.46 -10.63 -8.52
CA GLN A 85 2.96 -11.47 -7.44
C GLN A 85 3.35 -10.94 -6.06
N THR A 86 2.49 -11.18 -5.09
CA THR A 86 2.76 -10.91 -3.68
C THR A 86 3.66 -11.98 -3.08
N GLY A 87 4.31 -11.67 -1.97
CA GLY A 87 5.00 -12.65 -1.15
C GLY A 87 4.03 -13.58 -0.42
N SER A 88 4.55 -14.73 0.01
CA SER A 88 3.81 -15.71 0.83
C SER A 88 3.65 -15.28 2.29
N GLY A 89 4.39 -14.25 2.71
CA GLY A 89 4.42 -13.70 4.06
C GLY A 89 4.91 -12.25 4.06
N LEU A 90 4.82 -11.57 5.22
CA LEU A 90 5.22 -10.18 5.34
C LEU A 90 6.70 -9.96 4.98
N ALA A 91 7.60 -10.86 5.41
CA ALA A 91 9.02 -10.75 5.08
C ALA A 91 9.28 -10.74 3.56
N GLU A 92 8.57 -11.58 2.79
CA GLU A 92 8.72 -11.61 1.33
C GLU A 92 8.09 -10.39 0.66
N ASP A 93 6.97 -9.87 1.18
CA ASP A 93 6.42 -8.59 0.71
C ASP A 93 7.40 -7.42 0.98
N LEU A 94 8.10 -7.43 2.13
CA LEU A 94 9.14 -6.45 2.43
C LEU A 94 10.40 -6.62 1.56
N ASP A 95 10.74 -7.85 1.17
CA ASP A 95 11.81 -8.08 0.19
C ASP A 95 11.43 -7.54 -1.20
N LEU A 96 10.13 -7.51 -1.54
CA LEU A 96 9.65 -6.83 -2.75
C LEU A 96 9.76 -5.31 -2.61
N LEU A 97 9.49 -4.76 -1.42
CA LEU A 97 9.71 -3.33 -1.15
C LEU A 97 11.18 -2.94 -1.38
N ASP A 98 12.11 -3.75 -0.89
CA ASP A 98 13.56 -3.54 -1.07
C ASP A 98 14.02 -3.64 -2.53
N LYS A 99 13.26 -4.33 -3.39
CA LYS A 99 13.52 -4.46 -4.83
C LYS A 99 12.99 -3.29 -5.67
N LEU A 100 12.18 -2.40 -5.09
CA LEU A 100 11.80 -1.18 -5.80
C LEU A 100 13.04 -0.34 -6.05
N ASP A 101 13.24 0.09 -7.30
CA ASP A 101 14.20 1.14 -7.58
C ASP A 101 13.80 2.45 -6.89
N ASP A 102 14.78 3.31 -6.67
CA ASP A 102 14.58 4.52 -5.87
C ASP A 102 13.53 5.46 -6.48
N GLU A 103 13.42 5.54 -7.81
CA GLU A 103 12.37 6.36 -8.45
C GLU A 103 10.97 5.85 -8.09
N ARG A 104 10.74 4.54 -8.20
CA ARG A 104 9.44 3.93 -7.89
C ARG A 104 9.13 3.95 -6.41
N PHE A 105 10.13 3.73 -5.56
CA PHE A 105 9.96 3.84 -4.11
C PHE A 105 9.61 5.28 -3.70
N VAL A 106 10.32 6.28 -4.24
CA VAL A 106 10.02 7.70 -4.00
C VAL A 106 8.62 8.07 -4.49
N GLY A 107 8.23 7.59 -5.67
CA GLY A 107 6.87 7.78 -6.20
C GLY A 107 5.80 7.27 -5.24
N ALA A 108 5.94 6.03 -4.78
CA ALA A 108 5.02 5.40 -3.83
C ALA A 108 4.98 6.15 -2.48
N ALA A 109 6.16 6.50 -1.94
CA ALA A 109 6.29 7.17 -0.65
C ALA A 109 5.85 8.66 -0.67
N LEU A 110 5.70 9.27 -1.84
CA LEU A 110 5.25 10.67 -2.00
C LEU A 110 3.76 10.81 -2.33
N GLU A 111 2.98 9.74 -2.41
CA GLU A 111 1.56 9.81 -2.79
C GLU A 111 0.73 10.80 -1.96
N PHE A 112 1.04 10.96 -0.68
CA PHE A 112 0.36 11.89 0.21
C PHE A 112 0.46 13.36 -0.24
N THR A 113 1.45 13.69 -1.07
CA THR A 113 1.62 15.04 -1.66
C THR A 113 0.63 15.30 -2.80
N CYS A 114 -0.07 14.27 -3.30
CA CYS A 114 -0.89 14.30 -4.51
C CYS A 114 -0.14 14.87 -5.74
N ALA A 115 1.19 14.84 -5.72
CA ALA A 115 2.04 15.33 -6.81
C ALA A 115 2.03 14.41 -8.02
N SER A 116 1.71 13.13 -7.81
CA SER A 116 1.76 12.09 -8.81
C SER A 116 0.63 12.27 -9.82
N HIS A 117 1.01 12.73 -11.02
CA HIS A 117 0.30 12.34 -12.22
C HIS A 117 0.52 10.83 -12.43
N TYR A 118 -0.26 10.02 -11.71
CA TYR A 118 -0.27 8.56 -11.90
C TYR A 118 -0.35 8.24 -13.39
N GLY A 119 0.67 7.54 -13.90
CA GLY A 119 0.72 7.07 -15.29
C GLY A 119 1.06 8.12 -16.37
N ALA A 120 1.34 9.38 -16.03
CA ALA A 120 1.62 10.41 -17.05
C ALA A 120 3.10 10.56 -17.44
N GLY A 121 3.99 9.68 -16.95
CA GLY A 121 5.41 9.72 -17.29
C GLY A 121 6.13 11.00 -16.85
N SER A 122 5.69 11.61 -15.74
CA SER A 122 6.34 12.81 -15.20
C SER A 122 7.79 12.51 -14.79
N PRO A 123 8.73 13.46 -14.97
CA PRO A 123 10.11 13.29 -14.53
C PRO A 123 10.21 12.97 -13.03
N SER A 124 11.21 12.16 -12.67
CA SER A 124 11.47 11.80 -11.27
C SER A 124 11.95 13.03 -10.48
N PRO A 125 11.45 13.29 -9.25
CA PRO A 125 11.97 14.35 -8.39
C PRO A 125 13.39 14.08 -7.86
N LEU A 126 13.95 12.89 -8.13
CA LEU A 126 15.36 12.59 -7.87
C LEU A 126 16.28 13.25 -8.90
N ASP A 127 15.84 13.35 -10.16
CA ASP A 127 16.66 13.80 -11.28
C ASP A 127 16.22 15.16 -11.85
N ASP A 128 14.98 15.58 -11.59
CA ASP A 128 14.42 16.85 -12.06
C ASP A 128 14.29 17.85 -10.90
N PRO A 129 15.06 18.96 -10.91
CA PRO A 129 15.01 19.97 -9.85
C PRO A 129 13.65 20.66 -9.69
N ALA A 130 12.89 20.85 -10.77
CA ALA A 130 11.58 21.48 -10.72
C ALA A 130 10.53 20.54 -10.09
N MET A 131 10.61 19.23 -10.39
CA MET A 131 9.79 18.23 -9.71
C MET A 131 10.18 18.07 -8.25
N ARG A 132 11.47 18.17 -7.93
CA ARG A 132 11.98 18.18 -6.55
C ARG A 132 11.42 19.35 -5.74
N GLU A 133 11.50 20.57 -6.27
CA GLU A 133 10.96 21.78 -5.63
C GLU A 133 9.45 21.65 -5.43
N ARG A 134 8.72 21.21 -6.45
CA ARG A 134 7.28 20.96 -6.36
C ARG A 134 6.91 19.94 -5.28
N ALA A 135 7.64 18.83 -5.18
CA ALA A 135 7.40 17.82 -4.15
C ALA A 135 7.60 18.39 -2.74
N LEU A 136 8.64 19.21 -2.55
CA LEU A 136 8.92 19.88 -1.29
C LEU A 136 7.83 20.91 -0.94
N ASP A 137 7.38 21.72 -1.90
CA ASP A 137 6.31 22.71 -1.69
C ASP A 137 4.99 22.05 -1.27
N LEU A 138 4.62 20.96 -1.95
CA LEU A 138 3.42 20.19 -1.61
C LEU A 138 3.53 19.54 -0.23
N ALA A 139 4.71 19.02 0.13
CA ALA A 139 4.97 18.50 1.47
C ALA A 139 4.91 19.62 2.54
N ALA A 140 5.45 20.81 2.23
CA ALA A 140 5.40 21.99 3.11
C ALA A 140 3.96 22.35 3.49
N ALA A 141 3.06 22.31 2.50
CA ALA A 141 1.65 22.61 2.69
C ALA A 141 0.91 21.61 3.59
N ARG A 142 1.47 20.40 3.79
CA ARG A 142 0.90 19.36 4.66
C ARG A 142 1.42 19.45 6.10
N GLY A 143 2.61 20.00 6.30
CA GLY A 143 3.18 20.22 7.63
C GLY A 143 4.69 19.97 7.70
N PRO A 144 5.31 20.34 8.84
CA PRO A 144 6.76 20.19 9.04
C PRO A 144 7.21 18.72 8.97
N GLN A 145 6.41 17.79 9.50
CA GLN A 145 6.73 16.37 9.52
C GLN A 145 6.80 15.78 8.10
N GLN A 146 5.83 16.08 7.25
CA GLN A 146 5.80 15.67 5.85
C GLN A 146 6.94 16.29 5.05
N MET A 147 7.25 17.56 5.31
CA MET A 147 8.40 18.24 4.70
C MET A 147 9.72 17.55 5.09
N ASP A 148 9.93 17.26 6.37
CA ASP A 148 11.17 16.65 6.84
C ASP A 148 11.32 15.20 6.35
N PHE A 149 10.22 14.43 6.31
CA PHE A 149 10.19 13.13 5.66
C PHE A 149 10.56 13.25 4.17
N THR A 150 9.96 14.18 3.43
CA THR A 150 10.23 14.38 2.00
C THR A 150 11.68 14.78 1.73
N ARG A 151 12.26 15.65 2.57
CA ARG A 151 13.68 16.02 2.47
C ARG A 151 14.60 14.81 2.67
N ARG A 152 14.33 13.99 3.68
CA ARG A 152 15.10 12.76 3.94
C ARG A 152 14.95 11.79 2.79
N LEU A 153 13.73 11.57 2.31
CA LEU A 153 13.42 10.68 1.20
C LEU A 153 14.14 11.07 -0.08
N LEU A 154 14.14 12.36 -0.45
CA LEU A 154 14.79 12.84 -1.67
C LEU A 154 16.31 12.97 -1.54
N ALA A 155 16.86 12.93 -0.32
CA ALA A 155 18.30 12.95 -0.09
C ALA A 155 18.90 11.54 -0.06
N ASP A 156 18.19 10.58 0.53
CA ASP A 156 18.62 9.19 0.65
C ASP A 156 17.40 8.24 0.68
N PRO A 157 16.86 7.86 -0.49
CA PRO A 157 15.72 6.95 -0.60
C PRO A 157 15.98 5.60 0.08
N GLY A 158 17.20 5.07 -0.03
CA GLY A 158 17.58 3.78 0.53
C GLY A 158 17.49 3.73 2.06
N SER A 159 17.98 4.78 2.73
CA SER A 159 17.86 4.89 4.19
C SER A 159 16.41 5.01 4.66
N VAL A 160 15.56 5.75 3.92
CA VAL A 160 14.13 5.85 4.25
C VAL A 160 13.42 4.51 4.02
N ARG A 161 13.72 3.80 2.92
CA ARG A 161 13.20 2.44 2.66
C ARG A 161 13.54 1.46 3.78
N GLY A 162 14.80 1.43 4.20
CA GLY A 162 15.24 0.59 5.32
C GLY A 162 14.67 1.00 6.69
N TRP A 163 14.28 2.26 6.87
CA TRP A 163 13.56 2.71 8.06
C TRP A 163 12.08 2.27 8.04
N ILE A 164 11.39 2.43 6.90
CA ILE A 164 10.01 1.94 6.72
C ILE A 164 9.92 0.43 6.91
N ARG A 165 10.85 -0.33 6.32
CA ARG A 165 10.92 -1.78 6.49
C ARG A 165 10.97 -2.15 7.98
N ARG A 166 11.89 -1.54 8.74
CA ARG A 166 12.03 -1.81 10.17
C ARG A 166 10.79 -1.41 10.96
N LEU A 167 10.15 -0.29 10.63
CA LEU A 167 8.87 0.10 11.25
C LEU A 167 7.80 -0.98 11.04
N PHE A 168 7.70 -1.56 9.84
CA PHE A 168 6.72 -2.60 9.54
C PHE A 168 7.05 -3.95 10.21
N GLU A 169 8.34 -4.31 10.30
CA GLU A 169 8.80 -5.47 11.08
C GLU A 169 8.46 -5.32 12.58
N ASP A 170 8.65 -4.12 13.14
CA ASP A 170 8.29 -3.84 14.53
C ASP A 170 6.77 -3.87 14.76
N CYS A 171 5.97 -3.37 13.82
CA CYS A 171 4.51 -3.49 13.85
C CYS A 171 4.05 -4.96 13.78
N ASP A 172 4.71 -5.80 12.98
CA ASP A 172 4.47 -7.24 12.94
C ASP A 172 4.69 -7.89 14.29
N GLN A 173 5.84 -7.62 14.89
CA GLN A 173 6.18 -8.14 16.21
C GLN A 173 5.21 -7.67 17.29
N ALA A 174 4.80 -6.39 17.25
CA ALA A 174 3.97 -5.78 18.28
C ALA A 174 2.52 -6.24 18.23
N PHE A 175 1.92 -6.34 17.03
CA PHE A 175 0.50 -6.68 16.92
C PHE A 175 0.12 -7.44 15.64
N PHE A 176 0.77 -7.16 14.52
CA PHE A 176 0.23 -7.60 13.23
C PHE A 176 0.39 -9.11 12.99
N ALA A 177 1.40 -9.77 13.54
CA ALA A 177 1.51 -11.22 13.46
C ALA A 177 0.29 -11.94 14.09
N ASP A 178 -0.25 -11.43 15.20
CA ASP A 178 -1.46 -11.99 15.81
C ASP A 178 -2.71 -11.70 14.96
N THR A 179 -2.85 -10.47 14.48
CA THR A 179 -3.92 -10.07 13.55
C THR A 179 -3.92 -10.98 12.31
N TRP A 180 -2.77 -11.14 11.66
CA TRP A 180 -2.60 -11.95 10.46
C TRP A 180 -2.97 -13.42 10.68
N ARG A 181 -2.55 -14.02 11.81
CA ARG A 181 -2.94 -15.40 12.15
C ARG A 181 -4.45 -15.60 12.23
N ARG A 182 -5.20 -14.57 12.66
CA ARG A 182 -6.67 -14.65 12.78
C ARG A 182 -7.38 -14.52 11.43
N VAL A 183 -6.85 -13.71 10.51
CA VAL A 183 -7.55 -13.37 9.25
C VAL A 183 -7.05 -14.15 8.03
N SER A 184 -5.78 -14.60 8.03
CA SER A 184 -5.12 -15.19 6.87
C SER A 184 -5.85 -16.38 6.26
N VAL A 185 -6.43 -17.28 7.07
CA VAL A 185 -7.18 -18.45 6.57
C VAL A 185 -8.43 -18.01 5.81
N GLN A 186 -9.17 -17.03 6.34
CA GLN A 186 -10.36 -16.49 5.70
C GLN A 186 -9.99 -15.77 4.40
N MET A 187 -8.95 -14.94 4.41
CA MET A 187 -8.46 -14.25 3.21
C MET A 187 -8.00 -15.23 2.13
N ALA A 188 -7.27 -16.28 2.49
CA ALA A 188 -6.84 -17.31 1.55
C ALA A 188 -8.02 -18.12 0.99
N SER A 189 -9.09 -18.32 1.78
CA SER A 189 -10.33 -18.94 1.31
C SER A 189 -11.06 -18.05 0.30
N ASP A 190 -11.15 -16.75 0.59
CA ASP A 190 -11.77 -15.76 -0.29
C ASP A 190 -11.02 -15.60 -1.62
N ALA A 191 -9.68 -15.51 -1.59
CA ALA A 191 -8.84 -15.46 -2.78
C ALA A 191 -9.03 -16.70 -3.67
N ARG A 192 -9.09 -17.91 -3.06
CA ARG A 192 -9.40 -19.16 -3.79
C ARG A 192 -10.79 -19.15 -4.39
N HIS A 193 -11.79 -18.67 -3.64
CA HIS A 193 -13.15 -18.56 -4.14
C HIS A 193 -13.25 -17.64 -5.37
N LYS A 194 -12.64 -16.45 -5.30
CA LYS A 194 -12.61 -15.48 -6.40
C LYS A 194 -11.82 -15.99 -7.61
N THR A 195 -10.74 -16.73 -7.38
CA THR A 195 -10.00 -17.43 -8.45
C THR A 195 -10.87 -18.48 -9.14
N GLU A 196 -11.67 -19.24 -8.38
CA GLU A 196 -12.61 -20.21 -8.96
C GLU A 196 -13.75 -19.55 -9.74
N LEU A 197 -14.27 -18.42 -9.24
CA LEU A 197 -15.25 -17.61 -9.96
C LEU A 197 -14.68 -17.11 -11.29
N LEU A 198 -13.46 -16.57 -11.28
CA LEU A 198 -12.78 -16.14 -12.50
C LEU A 198 -12.67 -17.28 -13.50
N ARG A 199 -12.24 -18.46 -13.05
CA ARG A 199 -12.08 -19.64 -13.92
C ARG A 199 -13.39 -20.15 -14.49
N ARG A 200 -14.46 -20.22 -13.70
CA ARG A 200 -15.74 -20.85 -14.11
C ARG A 200 -16.74 -19.89 -14.72
N LYS A 201 -16.71 -18.62 -14.30
CA LYS A 201 -17.74 -17.63 -14.64
C LYS A 201 -17.18 -16.38 -15.32
N GLY A 202 -15.86 -16.20 -15.32
CA GLY A 202 -15.18 -15.10 -15.98
C GLY A 202 -15.07 -13.83 -15.14
N LEU A 203 -14.42 -12.82 -15.74
CA LEU A 203 -13.98 -11.61 -15.03
C LEU A 203 -15.13 -10.78 -14.42
N ALA A 204 -16.25 -10.65 -15.11
CA ALA A 204 -17.38 -9.83 -14.63
C ALA A 204 -17.90 -10.33 -13.27
N ASP A 205 -18.12 -11.64 -13.15
CA ASP A 205 -18.59 -12.26 -11.91
C ASP A 205 -17.52 -12.23 -10.81
N ALA A 206 -16.25 -12.43 -11.18
CA ALA A 206 -15.14 -12.40 -10.24
C ALA A 206 -14.95 -10.99 -9.63
N VAL A 207 -14.98 -9.94 -10.46
CA VAL A 207 -14.86 -8.55 -10.00
C VAL A 207 -16.07 -8.11 -9.20
N GLY A 208 -17.28 -8.50 -9.61
CA GLY A 208 -18.51 -8.24 -8.84
C GLY A 208 -18.48 -8.88 -7.44
N ALA A 209 -17.78 -9.99 -7.27
CA ALA A 209 -17.56 -10.62 -5.97
C ALA A 209 -16.48 -9.93 -5.10
N VAL A 210 -15.65 -9.06 -5.67
CA VAL A 210 -14.69 -8.24 -4.90
C VAL A 210 -15.40 -7.09 -4.22
N SER A 211 -16.18 -6.33 -4.99
CA SER A 211 -16.91 -5.17 -4.50
C SER A 211 -18.04 -4.81 -5.45
N PRO A 212 -19.25 -4.50 -4.94
CA PRO A 212 -20.35 -4.02 -5.78
C PRO A 212 -20.06 -2.65 -6.41
N ALA A 213 -19.04 -1.93 -5.94
CA ALA A 213 -18.63 -0.65 -6.50
C ALA A 213 -17.81 -0.77 -7.80
N VAL A 214 -17.33 -1.98 -8.13
CA VAL A 214 -16.54 -2.21 -9.35
C VAL A 214 -17.41 -2.86 -10.40
N THR A 215 -17.40 -2.31 -11.62
CA THR A 215 -18.14 -2.84 -12.76
C THR A 215 -17.20 -3.02 -13.95
N LEU A 216 -17.49 -4.02 -14.78
CA LEU A 216 -16.75 -4.26 -16.02
C LEU A 216 -17.52 -3.66 -17.20
N ASP A 217 -16.95 -2.67 -17.87
CA ASP A 217 -17.44 -2.20 -19.16
C ASP A 217 -16.76 -2.99 -20.29
N ARG A 218 -17.57 -3.63 -21.13
CA ARG A 218 -17.09 -4.41 -22.30
C ARG A 218 -16.97 -3.57 -23.56
N THR A 219 -17.58 -2.38 -23.60
CA THR A 219 -17.60 -1.53 -24.80
C THR A 219 -16.58 -0.38 -24.73
N GLY A 220 -15.91 -0.18 -23.59
CA GLY A 220 -14.94 0.91 -23.40
C GLY A 220 -15.58 2.30 -23.51
N THR A 221 -16.87 2.40 -23.20
CA THR A 221 -17.72 3.59 -23.35
C THR A 221 -17.98 4.30 -22.03
N ARG A 222 -17.48 3.74 -20.93
CA ARG A 222 -17.53 4.32 -19.59
C ARG A 222 -16.14 4.52 -19.03
#